data_AF-A0A317IQU6-F1
#
_entry.id   AF-A0A317IQU6-F1
#
_cell.length_a   1.000
_cell.length_b   1.000
_cell.length_c   1.000
_cell.angle_alpha   90.00
_cell.angle_beta   90.00
_cell.angle_gamma   90.00
#
_symmetry.space_group_name_H-M   'P 1'
#
loop_
_entity.id
_entity.type
_entity.pdbx_description
1 polymer ?
#
loop_
_entity_poly.entity_id
_entity_poly.type
_entity_poly.pdbx_seq_one_letter_code
_entity_poly.pdbx_strand_id
1 'polypeptide(L)' 'MSLQIIKDAITNKKMLCPKCNGPIQKFEKYAETVDAVWDGFGDSRVESRGSRVTLICGNDNCPWNERTEYWSQYLQD' A
#
# COMPACT_ATOMS: atom_id res chain seq x y z
N MET A 1 -3.86 -6.16 -7.98
CA MET A 1 -4.78 -6.53 -6.86
C MET A 1 -4.48 -5.78 -5.56
N SER A 2 -3.37 -5.04 -5.46
CA SER A 2 -2.95 -4.38 -4.21
C SER A 2 -3.43 -2.93 -4.06
N LEU A 3 -3.62 -2.20 -5.17
CA LEU A 3 -4.11 -0.81 -5.15
C LEU A 3 -5.49 -0.66 -4.49
N GLN A 4 -6.41 -1.58 -4.79
CA GLN A 4 -7.78 -1.51 -4.28
C GLN A 4 -7.81 -1.78 -2.77
N ILE A 5 -6.96 -2.67 -2.27
CA ILE A 5 -6.79 -2.94 -0.84
C ILE A 5 -6.26 -1.70 -0.12
N ILE A 6 -5.26 -1.01 -0.69
CA ILE A 6 -4.72 0.23 -0.11
C ILE A 6 -5.80 1.31 -0.03
N LYS A 7 -6.57 1.50 -1.12
CA LYS A 7 -7.68 2.45 -1.17
C LYS A 7 -8.73 2.12 -0.12
N ASP A 8 -9.18 0.87 -0.09
CA ASP A 8 -10.21 0.41 0.85
C ASP A 8 -9.76 0.57 2.30
N ALA A 9 -8.51 0.19 2.62
CA ALA A 9 -7.98 0.34 3.96
C ALA A 9 -7.82 1.80 4.42
N ILE A 10 -7.49 2.72 3.51
CA ILE A 10 -7.46 4.16 3.82
C ILE A 10 -8.88 4.69 4.04
N THR A 11 -9.84 4.31 3.17
CA THR A 11 -11.26 4.68 3.32
C THR A 11 -11.85 4.13 4.63
N ASN A 12 -11.54 2.88 4.95
CA ASN A 12 -11.97 2.21 6.17
C ASN A 12 -11.10 2.54 7.40
N LYS A 13 -10.12 3.44 7.26
CA LYS A 13 -9.22 3.86 8.35
C LYS A 13 -8.47 2.72 9.03
N LYS A 14 -8.28 1.60 8.32
CA LYS A 14 -7.54 0.42 8.78
C LYS A 14 -6.03 0.61 8.74
N MET A 15 -5.52 1.59 7.98
CA MET A 15 -4.11 1.95 8.02
C MET A 15 -3.83 3.02 9.07
N LEU A 16 -2.96 2.71 10.03
CA LEU A 16 -2.53 3.65 11.06
C LEU A 16 -1.12 4.16 10.82
N CYS A 17 -0.91 5.45 11.07
CA CYS A 17 0.39 6.07 11.03
C CYS A 17 1.19 5.68 12.27
N PRO A 18 2.41 5.13 12.13
CA PRO A 18 3.23 4.71 13.27
C PRO A 18 3.73 5.88 14.15
N LYS A 19 3.64 7.12 13.66
CA LYS A 19 4.10 8.31 14.40
C LYS A 19 3.03 8.92 15.29
N CYS A 20 1.80 9.01 14.81
CA CYS A 20 0.71 9.65 15.55
C CYS A 20 -0.42 8.69 15.93
N ASN A 21 -0.33 7.41 15.53
CA ASN A 21 -1.39 6.40 15.63
C ASN A 21 -2.74 6.82 15.01
N GLY A 22 -2.76 7.91 14.24
CA GLY A 22 -3.93 8.35 13.50
C GLY A 22 -4.07 7.62 12.17
N PRO A 23 -5.26 7.63 11.56
CA PRO A 23 -5.47 7.00 10.28
C PRO A 23 -4.68 7.70 9.18
N ILE A 24 -4.12 6.91 8.27
CA ILE A 24 -3.47 7.40 7.05
C ILE A 24 -4.55 7.87 6.10
N GLN A 25 -4.46 9.11 5.65
CA GLN A 25 -5.49 9.71 4.78
C GLN A 25 -5.17 9.61 3.29
N LYS A 26 -3.88 9.51 2.93
CA LYS A 26 -3.45 9.62 1.53
C LYS A 26 -2.34 8.63 1.22
N PHE A 27 -2.26 8.25 -0.04
CA PHE A 27 -1.13 7.51 -0.59
C PHE A 27 -0.80 8.05 -1.97
N GLU A 28 0.48 7.98 -2.34
CA GLU A 28 1.00 8.42 -3.64
C GLU A 28 2.01 7.40 -4.19
N LYS A 29 2.41 7.60 -5.45
CA LYS A 29 3.51 6.87 -6.11
C LYS A 29 3.40 5.33 -5.96
N TYR A 30 2.19 4.81 -6.10
CA TYR A 30 1.95 3.37 -6.16
C TYR A 30 2.60 2.78 -7.41
N ALA A 31 3.37 1.72 -7.23
CA ALA A 31 3.95 0.91 -8.30
C ALA A 31 3.79 -0.57 -7.92
N GLU A 32 3.23 -1.38 -8.81
CA GLU A 32 3.23 -2.84 -8.65
C GLU A 32 4.63 -3.37 -8.94
N THR A 33 5.19 -4.14 -8.01
CA THR A 33 6.40 -4.90 -8.29
C THR A 33 5.98 -6.21 -8.93
N VAL A 34 6.23 -6.31 -10.24
CA VAL A 34 5.93 -7.50 -11.03
C VAL A 34 7.19 -8.35 -11.04
N ASP A 35 7.21 -9.40 -10.24
CA ASP A 35 8.31 -10.37 -10.21
C ASP A 35 8.09 -11.36 -11.37
N ALA A 36 8.70 -11.04 -12.52
CA ALA A 36 8.77 -11.81 -13.75
C ALA A 36 7.44 -12.11 -14.49
N VAL A 37 7.36 -11.63 -15.74
CA VAL A 37 6.46 -12.18 -16.76
C VAL A 37 7.08 -13.49 -17.26
N TRP A 38 6.54 -14.63 -16.85
CA TRP A 38 6.92 -15.93 -17.41
C TRP A 38 5.97 -16.27 -18.56
N ASP A 39 6.43 -16.05 -19.79
CA ASP A 39 5.70 -16.31 -21.04
C ASP A 39 5.74 -17.81 -21.39
N GLY A 40 5.05 -18.61 -20.57
CA GLY A 40 5.00 -20.07 -20.73
C GLY A 40 3.62 -20.63 -20.43
N PHE A 41 2.82 -20.84 -21.49
CA PHE A 41 1.60 -21.66 -21.51
C PHE A 41 0.46 -21.26 -20.54
N GLY A 42 -0.37 -20.31 -20.97
CA GLY A 42 -1.83 -20.41 -20.82
C GLY A 42 -2.51 -19.93 -19.53
N ASP A 43 -1.79 -19.58 -18.48
CA ASP A 43 -2.40 -18.98 -17.27
C ASP A 43 -1.50 -17.83 -16.78
N SER A 44 -1.71 -16.63 -17.32
CA SER A 44 -1.01 -15.41 -16.88
C SER A 44 -1.52 -14.98 -15.49
N ARG A 45 -1.27 -15.80 -14.47
CA ARG A 45 -1.38 -15.37 -13.08
C ARG A 45 -0.21 -14.45 -12.81
N VAL A 46 -0.42 -13.17 -13.06
CA VAL A 46 0.43 -12.10 -12.55
C VAL A 46 0.32 -12.14 -11.02
N GLU A 47 1.14 -12.96 -10.39
CA GLU A 47 1.38 -12.88 -8.95
C GLU A 47 2.18 -11.58 -8.71
N SER A 48 1.47 -10.46 -8.58
CA SER A 48 2.04 -9.23 -8.04
C SER A 48 2.43 -9.49 -6.59
N ARG A 49 3.64 -10.05 -6.37
CA ARG A 49 4.14 -10.44 -5.05
C ARG A 49 4.40 -9.25 -4.11
N GLY A 50 4.38 -8.03 -4.64
CA GLY A 50 4.45 -6.82 -3.83
C GLY A 50 3.89 -5.59 -4.55
N SER A 51 3.75 -4.51 -3.79
CA SER A 51 3.53 -3.19 -4.35
C SER A 51 4.24 -2.16 -3.50
N ARG A 52 4.95 -1.24 -4.16
CA ARG A 52 5.61 -0.12 -3.52
C ARG A 52 4.67 1.08 -3.50
N VAL A 53 4.48 1.69 -2.34
CA VAL A 53 3.62 2.87 -2.21
C VAL A 53 4.26 3.88 -1.26
N THR A 54 3.97 5.17 -1.49
CA THR A 54 4.26 6.22 -0.52
C THR A 54 3.00 6.48 0.30
N LEU A 55 3.01 6.10 1.58
CA LEU A 55 1.93 6.40 2.51
C LEU A 55 2.13 7.80 3.10
N ILE A 56 1.04 8.56 3.25
CA ILE A 56 1.05 9.92 3.76
C ILE A 56 -0.04 10.04 4.83
N CYS A 57 0.37 10.31 6.08
CA CYS A 57 -0.56 10.37 7.20
C CYS A 57 -1.65 11.42 6.99
N GLY A 58 -1.27 12.66 6.63
CA GLY A 58 -2.21 13.74 6.30
C GLY A 58 -2.99 14.32 7.49
N ASN A 59 -2.64 13.97 8.73
CA ASN A 59 -3.24 14.57 9.94
C ASN A 59 -2.53 15.88 10.30
N ASP A 60 -3.28 16.84 10.86
CA ASP A 60 -2.88 18.26 11.14
C ASP A 60 -1.61 18.45 11.99
N ASN A 61 -1.05 17.37 12.55
CA ASN A 61 0.17 17.43 13.34
C ASN A 61 1.13 16.25 13.08
N CYS A 62 1.04 15.62 11.90
CA CYS A 62 1.90 14.50 11.54
C CYS A 62 2.37 14.58 10.07
N PRO A 63 3.59 15.12 9.81
CA PRO A 63 4.16 15.21 8.47
C PRO A 63 4.75 13.87 7.98
N TRP A 64 4.40 12.75 8.63
CA TRP A 64 4.94 11.46 8.29
C TRP A 64 4.50 11.05 6.88
N ASN A 65 5.51 10.79 6.05
CA ASN A 65 5.39 10.13 4.78
C ASN A 65 6.48 9.08 4.69
N GLU A 66 6.13 7.91 4.16
CA GLU A 66 7.08 6.82 4.01
C GLU A 66 6.82 6.06 2.71
N ARG A 67 7.90 5.84 1.95
CA ARG A 67 7.87 5.00 0.77
C ARG A 67 8.28 3.59 1.15
N THR A 68 7.34 2.66 1.13
CA THR A 68 7.51 1.30 1.63
C THR A 68 6.85 0.28 0.70
N GLU A 69 7.40 -0.92 0.69
CA GLU A 69 6.82 -2.11 0.04
C GLU A 69 6.04 -2.96 1.05
N TYR A 70 6.25 -2.70 2.33
CA TYR A 70 5.65 -3.41 3.47
C TYR A 70 4.45 -2.65 4.03
N TRP A 71 3.74 -1.89 3.21
CA TRP A 71 2.60 -1.07 3.63
C TRP A 71 1.48 -1.91 4.26
N SER A 72 1.39 -3.19 3.90
CA SER A 72 0.45 -4.15 4.47
C SER A 72 0.66 -4.38 5.97
N GLN A 73 1.86 -4.14 6.50
CA GLN A 73 2.13 -4.22 7.95
C GLN A 73 1.45 -3.11 8.74
N TYR A 74 1.05 -2.02 8.09
CA TYR A 74 0.31 -0.92 8.72
C TYR A 74 -1.20 -1.13 8.72
N LEU A 75 -1.69 -2.21 8.08
CA LEU A 75 -3.09 -2.60 8.14
C LEU A 75 -3.40 -3.21 9.51
N GLN A 76 -4.45 -2.70 10.15
CA GLN A 76 -5.08 -3.34 11.29
C GLN A 76 -6.27 -4.19 10.81
N ASP A 77 -6.44 -5.36 11.43
CA ASP A 77 -7.48 -6.35 11.11
C ASP A 77 -8.90 -5.81 11.34
#